data_AF-A0A0S2SM13-F1
#
_entry.id   AF-A0A0S2SM13-F1
#
_cell.length_a   1.000
_cell.length_b   1.000
_cell.length_c   1.000
_cell.angle_alpha   90.00
_cell.angle_beta   90.00
_cell.angle_gamma   90.00
#
_symmetry.space_group_name_H-M   'P 1'
#
loop_
_entity.id
_entity.type
_entity.pdbx_description
1 polymer ?
#
loop_
_entity_poly.entity_id
_entity_poly.type
_entity_poly.pdbx_seq_one_letter_code
_entity_poly.pdbx_strand_id
1 'polypeptide(L)'
;MALLLAGCAKSDDPCERQWDLVGEADGKMGLTEARLEEHQTQCPEKVSATLWQQGYQKGLAWYCRPEHLYLAGREGSEYLDSTP
;
A
#
# COMPACT_ATOMS: atom_id res chain seq x y z
N MET A 1 -13.11 20.17 -30.10
CA MET A 1 -13.71 19.05 -29.36
C MET A 1 -12.64 18.47 -28.44
N ALA A 2 -12.64 18.88 -27.17
CA ALA A 2 -11.74 18.33 -26.16
C ALA A 2 -12.44 17.11 -25.53
N LEU A 3 -11.89 15.92 -25.74
CA LEU A 3 -12.32 14.72 -25.01
C LEU A 3 -11.77 14.82 -23.59
N LEU A 4 -12.62 15.20 -22.64
CA LEU A 4 -12.34 15.00 -21.22
C LEU A 4 -12.47 13.50 -20.95
N LEU A 5 -11.33 12.80 -20.92
CA LEU A 5 -11.27 11.46 -20.34
C LEU A 5 -11.49 11.61 -18.84
N ALA A 6 -12.75 11.64 -18.40
CA ALA A 6 -13.11 11.27 -17.05
C ALA A 6 -12.84 9.76 -16.93
N GLY A 7 -11.57 9.41 -16.74
CA GLY A 7 -11.21 8.09 -16.27
C GLY A 7 -11.94 7.89 -14.96
N CYS A 8 -12.79 6.87 -14.88
CA CYS A 8 -13.34 6.40 -13.61
C CYS A 8 -12.16 5.88 -12.78
N ALA A 9 -11.42 6.78 -12.14
CA ALA A 9 -10.58 6.44 -11.02
C ALA A 9 -11.56 5.94 -9.96
N LYS A 10 -11.74 4.62 -9.88
CA LYS A 10 -12.32 4.00 -8.70
C LYS A 10 -11.40 4.43 -7.57
N SER A 11 -11.81 5.44 -6.81
CA SER A 11 -11.07 5.89 -5.66
C SER A 11 -10.99 4.68 -4.75
N ASP A 12 -9.81 4.05 -4.66
CA ASP A 12 -9.53 2.93 -3.77
C ASP A 12 -9.38 3.46 -2.34
N ASP A 13 -10.42 4.15 -1.89
CA ASP A 13 -10.50 4.80 -0.59
C ASP A 13 -10.26 3.73 0.49
N PRO A 14 -9.17 3.82 1.26
CA PRO A 14 -8.90 2.89 2.33
C PRO A 14 -9.97 2.95 3.43
N CYS A 15 -10.67 4.08 3.59
CA CYS A 15 -11.69 4.27 4.61
C CYS A 15 -12.94 3.41 4.41
N GLU A 16 -13.15 2.90 3.20
CA GLU A 16 -14.30 2.06 2.83
C GLU A 16 -13.90 0.57 2.68
N ARG A 17 -12.65 0.22 3.04
CA ARG A 17 -12.11 -1.13 2.97
C ARG A 17 -11.96 -1.77 4.36
N GLN A 18 -11.83 -3.10 4.38
CA GLN A 18 -11.49 -3.82 5.60
C GLN A 18 -10.02 -3.59 5.95
N TRP A 19 -9.74 -3.19 7.20
CA TRP A 19 -8.41 -2.76 7.62
C TRP A 19 -7.35 -3.86 7.58
N ASP A 20 -7.74 -5.12 7.73
CA ASP A 20 -6.83 -6.26 7.55
C ASP A 20 -6.38 -6.41 6.09
N LEU A 21 -7.26 -6.17 5.12
CA LEU A 21 -6.88 -6.16 3.69
C LEU A 21 -6.02 -4.95 3.34
N VAL A 22 -6.31 -3.78 3.93
CA VAL A 22 -5.48 -2.57 3.77
C VAL A 22 -4.08 -2.81 4.33
N GLY A 23 -3.99 -3.33 5.56
CA GLY A 23 -2.72 -3.66 6.19
C GLY A 23 -1.94 -4.70 5.39
N GLU A 24 -2.59 -5.76 4.89
CA GLU A 24 -1.92 -6.77 4.06
C GLU A 24 -1.33 -6.16 2.78
N ALA A 25 -2.05 -5.27 2.11
CA ALA A 25 -1.53 -4.55 0.96
C ALA A 25 -0.33 -3.66 1.32
N ASP A 26 -0.42 -2.90 2.42
CA ASP A 26 0.67 -2.05 2.91
C ASP A 26 1.94 -2.87 3.25
N GLY A 27 1.75 -4.03 3.91
CA GLY A 27 2.85 -4.93 4.26
C GLY A 27 3.50 -5.59 3.05
N LYS A 28 2.72 -5.93 2.01
CA LYS A 28 3.26 -6.47 0.74
C LYS A 28 4.10 -5.47 -0.03
N MET A 29 3.86 -4.18 0.18
CA MET A 29 4.67 -3.10 -0.39
C MET A 29 5.92 -2.79 0.45
N GLY A 30 6.08 -3.42 1.63
CA GLY A 30 7.19 -3.15 2.53
C GLY A 30 7.13 -1.75 3.17
N LEU A 31 5.95 -1.10 3.19
CA LEU A 31 5.76 0.19 3.84
C LEU A 31 6.00 0.07 5.35
N THR A 32 6.34 1.15 6.02
CA THR A 32 6.57 1.17 7.48
C THR A 32 5.27 1.39 8.25
N GLU A 33 5.31 1.20 9.58
CA GLU A 33 4.17 1.47 10.48
C GLU A 33 3.72 2.94 10.50
N ALA A 34 4.54 3.88 10.01
CA ALA A 34 4.13 5.27 9.79
C ALA A 34 2.90 5.38 8.86
N ARG A 35 2.66 4.36 8.01
CA ARG A 35 1.48 4.30 7.16
C ARG A 35 0.18 4.22 7.95
N LEU A 36 0.19 3.59 9.12
CA LEU A 36 -0.97 3.51 10.01
C LEU A 36 -1.39 4.91 10.51
N GLU A 37 -0.42 5.76 10.85
CA GLU A 37 -0.67 7.14 11.30
C GLU A 37 -1.30 8.00 10.18
N GLU A 38 -0.83 7.81 8.94
CA GLU A 38 -1.43 8.46 7.78
C GLU A 38 -2.90 8.02 7.59
N HIS A 39 -3.18 6.73 7.71
CA HIS A 39 -4.55 6.21 7.65
C HIS A 39 -5.42 6.75 8.78
N GLN A 40 -4.89 6.90 9.99
CA GLN A 40 -5.62 7.51 11.12
C GLN A 40 -5.94 8.98 10.87
N THR A 41 -5.07 9.69 10.15
CA THR A 41 -5.29 11.07 9.74
C THR A 41 -6.34 11.19 8.63
N GLN A 42 -6.34 10.26 7.66
CA GLN A 42 -7.27 10.25 6.53
C GLN A 42 -8.67 9.72 6.91
N CYS A 43 -8.72 8.68 7.73
CA CYS A 43 -9.94 7.95 8.11
C CYS A 43 -10.16 8.01 9.64
N PRO A 44 -10.32 9.21 10.22
CA PRO A 44 -10.41 9.37 11.67
C PRO A 44 -11.55 8.51 12.23
N GLU A 45 -11.29 7.86 13.37
CA GLU A 45 -12.23 6.98 14.10
C GLU A 45 -12.69 5.72 13.34
N LYS A 46 -12.40 5.59 12.03
CA LYS A 46 -12.69 4.39 11.24
C LYS A 46 -11.56 3.36 11.30
N VAL A 47 -10.31 3.80 11.57
CA VAL A 47 -9.13 2.91 11.56
C VAL A 47 -9.16 1.90 12.70
N SER A 48 -9.07 0.62 12.35
CA SER A 48 -8.75 -0.45 13.31
C SER A 48 -7.27 -0.79 13.25
N ALA A 49 -6.48 -0.22 14.17
CA ALA A 49 -5.04 -0.51 14.28
C ALA A 49 -4.78 -2.02 14.47
N THR A 50 -5.61 -2.72 15.24
CA THR A 50 -5.48 -4.16 15.46
C THR A 50 -5.66 -4.96 14.17
N LEU A 51 -6.70 -4.66 13.37
CA LEU A 51 -6.93 -5.36 12.11
C LEU A 51 -5.86 -5.02 11.08
N TRP A 52 -5.50 -3.73 10.99
CA TRP A 52 -4.41 -3.29 10.12
C TRP A 52 -3.09 -4.00 10.45
N GLN A 53 -2.70 -4.07 11.73
CA GLN A 53 -1.47 -4.77 12.15
C GLN A 53 -1.51 -6.26 11.78
N GLN A 54 -2.64 -6.93 11.97
CA GLN A 54 -2.79 -8.35 11.61
C GLN A 54 -2.61 -8.58 10.11
N GLY A 55 -3.19 -7.71 9.28
CA GLY A 55 -2.99 -7.72 7.84
C GLY A 55 -1.54 -7.44 7.46
N TYR A 56 -0.98 -6.38 8.04
CA TYR A 56 0.37 -5.90 7.78
C TYR A 56 1.43 -6.97 8.02
N GLN A 57 1.34 -7.72 9.11
CA GLN A 57 2.26 -8.84 9.38
C GLN A 57 2.15 -9.96 8.34
N LYS A 58 0.93 -10.26 7.83
CA LYS A 58 0.76 -11.23 6.73
C LYS A 58 1.40 -10.71 5.45
N GLY A 59 1.23 -9.43 5.16
CA GLY A 59 1.83 -8.77 3.99
C GLY A 59 3.35 -8.74 4.06
N LEU A 60 3.91 -8.40 5.22
CA LEU A 60 5.36 -8.43 5.45
C LEU A 60 5.94 -9.84 5.30
N ALA A 61 5.25 -10.87 5.82
CA ALA A 61 5.69 -12.26 5.63
C ALA A 61 5.74 -12.65 4.14
N TRP A 62 4.87 -12.07 3.31
CA TRP A 62 4.93 -12.22 1.86
C TRP A 62 6.08 -11.40 1.23
N TYR A 63 6.29 -10.17 1.68
CA TYR A 63 7.34 -9.27 1.17
C TYR A 63 8.75 -9.82 1.46
N CYS A 64 8.97 -10.33 2.67
CA CYS A 64 10.26 -10.82 3.14
C CYS A 64 10.71 -12.16 2.51
N ARG A 65 9.99 -12.70 1.53
CA ARG A 65 10.41 -13.92 0.82
C ARG A 65 11.52 -13.61 -0.19
N PRO A 66 12.59 -14.41 -0.28
CA PRO A 66 13.73 -14.13 -1.17
C PRO A 66 13.32 -13.88 -2.62
N GLU A 67 12.32 -14.60 -3.12
CA GLU A 67 11.82 -14.46 -4.49
C GLU A 67 11.19 -13.07 -4.72
N HIS A 68 10.57 -12.49 -3.70
CA HIS A 68 9.87 -11.21 -3.78
C HIS A 68 10.78 -10.03 -3.43
N LEU A 69 11.76 -10.21 -2.54
CA LEU A 69 12.78 -9.21 -2.30
C LEU A 69 13.65 -8.98 -3.54
N TYR A 70 13.93 -10.04 -4.31
CA TYR A 70 14.60 -9.89 -5.61
C TYR A 70 13.73 -9.10 -6.60
N LEU A 71 12.44 -9.41 -6.70
CA LEU A 71 11.50 -8.68 -7.58
C LEU A 71 11.34 -7.21 -7.16
N ALA A 72 11.13 -6.94 -5.87
CA ALA A 72 11.04 -5.58 -5.33
C ALA A 72 12.36 -4.80 -5.52
N GLY A 73 13.51 -5.47 -5.38
CA GLY A 73 14.81 -4.89 -5.69
C GLY A 73 14.97 -4.54 -7.17
N ARG A 74 14.49 -5.39 -8.08
CA ARG A 74 14.51 -5.10 -9.52
C ARG A 74 13.51 -4.01 -9.93
N GLU A 75 12.30 -4.04 -9.39
CA GLU A 75 11.25 -3.05 -9.67
C GLU A 75 11.64 -1.67 -9.08
N GLY A 76 12.27 -1.66 -7.90
CA GLY A 76 12.93 -0.47 -7.34
C GLY A 76 14.17 -0.01 -8.12
N SER A 77 14.82 -0.91 -8.88
CA SER A 77 15.91 -0.55 -9.81
C SER A 77 15.38 0.08 -11.10
N GLU A 78 14.17 -0.26 -11.54
CA GLU A 78 13.50 0.40 -12.68
C GLU A 78 12.99 1.82 -12.35
N TYR A 79 13.02 2.24 -11.06
CA TYR A 79 12.77 3.61 -10.63
C TYR A 79 14.06 4.44 -10.38
N LEU A 80 15.22 3.94 -10.81
CA LEU A 80 16.50 4.64 -10.75
C LEU A 80 17.20 4.68 -12.12
N ASP A 81 16.44 4.93 -13.20
CA ASP A 81 17.03 5.25 -14.52
C ASP A 81 16.49 6.55 -15.12
N SER A 82 16.37 7.58 -14.28
CA SER A 82 16.33 8.98 -14.73
C SER A 82 17.57 9.74 -14.23
N THR A 83 18.70 9.37 -14.85
CA THR A 83 19.91 10.16 -15.23
C THR A 83 20.58 11.12 -14.22
N PRO A 84 21.92 11.13 -14.24
CA PRO A 84 22.64 12.07 -15.10
C PRO A 84 23.42 11.43 -16.26
#